data_AF-A0A345YEN4-F1
#
_entry.id   AF-A0A345YEN4-F1
#
_cell.length_a   1.000
_cell.length_b   1.000
_cell.length_c   1.000
_cell.angle_alpha   90.00
_cell.angle_beta   90.00
_cell.angle_gamma   90.00
#
_symmetry.space_group_name_H-M   'P 1'
#
loop_
_entity.id
_entity.type
_entity.pdbx_description
1 polymer ?
#
loop_
_entity_poly.entity_id
_entity_poly.type
_entity_poly.pdbx_seq_one_letter_code
_entity_poly.pdbx_strand_id
1 'polypeptide(L)' 'MAHLESFRANTVDAPAVYVAISRAKDAVALYTDSRARLTEALGLRNGARVGAIDEVRRGVEVALG' A
#
# COMPACT_ATOMS: atom_id res chain seq x y z
N MET A 1 -15.03 -4.93 -9.72
CA MET A 1 -14.83 -3.47 -9.87
C MET A 1 -14.10 -2.96 -8.64
N ALA A 2 -13.17 -2.02 -8.80
CA ALA A 2 -12.45 -1.41 -7.67
C ALA A 2 -12.30 0.10 -7.88
N HIS A 3 -12.58 0.86 -6.82
CA HIS A 3 -12.40 2.32 -6.79
C HIS A 3 -11.14 2.65 -6.00
N LEU A 4 -10.16 3.24 -6.67
CA LEU A 4 -8.84 3.54 -6.12
C LEU A 4 -8.55 5.03 -6.27
N GLU A 5 -8.91 5.79 -5.25
CA GLU A 5 -8.67 7.23 -5.18
C GLU A 5 -7.23 7.51 -4.77
N SER A 6 -6.44 8.09 -5.69
CA SER A 6 -5.00 8.31 -5.57
C SER A 6 -4.60 9.12 -4.33
N PHE A 7 -5.47 10.02 -3.86
CA PHE A 7 -5.24 10.85 -2.69
C PHE A 7 -5.43 10.12 -1.35
N ARG A 8 -6.05 8.93 -1.33
CA ARG A 8 -6.31 8.17 -0.08
C ARG A 8 -5.10 7.36 0.37
N ALA A 9 -4.06 8.05 0.84
CA ALA A 9 -2.79 7.43 1.25
C ALA A 9 -2.93 6.32 2.30
N ASN A 10 -3.93 6.38 3.18
CA ASN A 10 -4.15 5.39 4.25
C ASN A 10 -4.79 4.08 3.77
N THR A 11 -5.42 4.07 2.59
CA THR A 11 -6.19 2.92 2.10
C THR A 11 -5.81 2.49 0.68
N VAL A 12 -4.98 3.28 -0.01
CA VAL A 12 -4.49 3.00 -1.36
C VAL A 12 -2.96 2.96 -1.33
N ASP A 13 -2.46 1.75 -1.15
CA ASP A 13 -1.06 1.36 -1.22
C ASP A 13 -0.89 0.12 -2.12
N ALA A 14 0.36 -0.26 -2.40
CA ALA A 14 0.65 -1.37 -3.29
C ALA A 14 0.01 -2.72 -2.84
N PRO A 15 0.07 -3.12 -1.55
CA PRO A 15 -0.61 -4.33 -1.08
C PRO A 15 -2.12 -4.29 -1.25
N ALA A 16 -2.79 -3.19 -0.87
CA ALA A 16 -4.24 -3.07 -0.98
C ALA A 16 -4.70 -3.14 -2.45
N VAL A 17 -3.98 -2.48 -3.36
CA VAL A 17 -4.28 -2.52 -4.80
C VAL A 17 -4.02 -3.90 -5.39
N TYR A 18 -2.93 -4.57 -5.00
CA TYR A 18 -2.66 -5.95 -5.41
C TYR A 18 -3.81 -6.87 -5.01
N VAL A 19 -4.27 -6.79 -3.76
CA VAL A 19 -5.39 -7.60 -3.26
C VAL A 19 -6.69 -7.27 -4.01
N ALA A 20 -6.97 -5.99 -4.29
CA ALA A 20 -8.17 -5.58 -5.01
C ALA A 20 -8.22 -6.13 -6.44
N ILE A 21 -7.07 -6.19 -7.13
CA ILE A 21 -6.96 -6.69 -8.50
C ILE A 21 -6.94 -8.23 -8.54
N SER A 22 -6.12 -8.86 -7.70
CA SER A 22 -5.90 -10.32 -7.68
C SER A 22 -7.13 -11.14 -7.32
N ARG A 23 -8.15 -10.54 -6.71
CA ARG A 23 -9.43 -11.21 -6.42
C ARG A 23 -10.31 -11.41 -7.64
N ALA A 24 -10.08 -10.67 -8.73
CA ALA A 24 -10.84 -10.85 -9.96
C ALA A 24 -10.40 -12.13 -10.67
N LYS A 25 -11.35 -12.95 -11.13
CA LYS A 25 -11.06 -14.22 -11.81
C LYS A 25 -10.60 -14.02 -13.26
N ASP A 26 -11.30 -13.16 -13.98
CA ASP A 26 -11.08 -12.98 -15.42
C ASP A 26 -10.69 -11.54 -15.78
N ALA A 27 -11.43 -10.55 -15.26
CA ALA A 27 -11.21 -9.14 -15.56
C ALA A 27 -11.58 -8.22 -14.39
N VAL A 28 -10.93 -7.05 -14.32
CA VAL A 28 -11.22 -6.00 -13.36
C VAL A 28 -11.41 -4.64 -14.05
N ALA A 29 -12.49 -3.96 -13.72
CA ALA A 29 -12.65 -2.54 -14.02
C ALA A 29 -12.10 -1.71 -12.84
N LEU A 30 -11.12 -0.85 -13.13
CA LEU A 30 -10.50 0.08 -12.18
C LEU A 30 -11.01 1.49 -12.43
N TYR A 31 -11.55 2.11 -11.39
CA TYR A 31 -11.97 3.51 -11.40
C TYR A 31 -11.06 4.31 -10.48
N THR A 32 -10.51 5.40 -10.97
CA THR A 32 -9.61 6.28 -10.23
C THR A 32 -9.87 7.72 -10.60
N ASP A 33 -9.58 8.63 -9.68
CA ASP A 33 -9.63 10.07 -9.92
C ASP A 33 -8.48 10.54 -10.82
N SER A 34 -7.35 9.82 -10.85
CA SER A 34 -6.23 10.11 -11.74
C SER A 34 -5.30 8.91 -11.91
N ARG A 35 -5.14 8.45 -13.15
CA ARG A 35 -4.24 7.34 -13.48
C ARG A 35 -2.78 7.67 -13.13
N ALA A 36 -2.30 8.85 -13.49
CA ALA A 36 -0.90 9.23 -13.27
C ALA A 36 -0.57 9.28 -11.77
N ARG A 37 -1.40 9.96 -10.98
CA ARG A 37 -1.22 10.06 -9.53
C ARG A 37 -1.35 8.72 -8.83
N LEU A 38 -2.25 7.85 -9.29
CA LEU A 38 -2.38 6.50 -8.75
C LEU A 38 -1.10 5.70 -8.98
N THR A 39 -0.57 5.67 -10.21
CA THR A 39 0.67 4.92 -10.51
C THR A 39 1.87 5.43 -9.70
N GLU A 40 2.02 6.76 -9.60
CA GLU A 40 3.07 7.38 -8.78
C GLU A 40 2.92 7.01 -7.30
N ALA A 41 1.72 7.14 -6.76
CA ALA A 41 1.41 6.78 -5.38
C ALA A 41 1.75 5.32 -5.06
N LEU A 42 1.46 4.38 -5.96
CA LEU A 42 1.74 2.96 -5.75
C LEU A 42 3.24 2.65 -5.77
N GLY A 43 4.04 3.41 -6.51
CA GLY A 43 5.50 3.29 -6.47
C GLY A 43 6.10 3.72 -5.14
N LEU A 44 5.45 4.64 -4.43
CA LEU A 44 5.94 5.19 -3.16
C LEU A 44 5.37 4.48 -1.93
N ARG A 45 4.14 3.96 -2.01
CA ARG A 45 3.39 3.44 -0.86
C ARG A 45 3.50 1.92 -0.80
N ASN A 46 4.45 1.43 -0.01
CA ASN A 46 4.65 0.00 0.23
C ASN A 46 3.67 -0.60 1.27
N GLY A 47 2.85 0.21 1.92
CA GLY A 47 1.91 -0.24 2.96
C GLY A 47 2.59 -0.72 4.24
N ALA A 48 3.87 -0.38 4.44
CA ALA A 48 4.60 -0.74 5.65
C ALA A 48 3.94 -0.10 6.88
N ARG A 49 3.63 -0.92 7.88
CA ARG A 49 3.20 -0.46 9.20
C ARG A 49 4.31 -0.76 10.19
N VAL A 50 4.73 0.26 10.93
CA VAL A 50 5.61 0.08 12.08
C VAL A 50 4.74 -0.49 13.21
N GLY A 51 4.96 -1.75 13.55
CA GLY A 51 4.30 -2.42 14.66
C GLY A 51 5.15 -2.34 15.93
N ALA A 52 4.55 -2.69 17.06
CA ALA A 52 5.23 -2.73 18.36
C ALA A 52 6.50 -3.62 18.33
N ILE A 53 6.52 -4.67 17.52
CA ILE A 53 7.69 -5.55 17.36
C ILE A 53 8.84 -4.83 16.65
N ASP A 54 8.54 -3.97 15.67
CA ASP A 54 9.54 -3.23 14.93
C ASP A 54 10.25 -2.20 15.82
N GLU A 55 9.50 -1.56 16.74
CA GLU A 55 10.06 -0.65 17.74
C GLU A 55 11.00 -1.38 18.73
N VAL A 56 10.58 -2.54 19.24
CA VAL A 56 11.39 -3.37 20.14
C VAL A 56 12.68 -3.83 19.46
N ARG A 57 12.58 -4.30 18.21
CA ARG A 57 13.74 -4.76 17.42
C ARG A 57 14.75 -3.63 17.20
N ARG A 58 14.27 -2.43 16.89
CA ARG A 58 15.10 -1.24 16.70
C ARG A 58 15.79 -0.81 17.99
N GLY A 59 15.10 -0.89 19.14
CA GLY A 59 15.69 -0.62 20.45
C GLY A 59 16.82 -1.60 20.80
N VAL A 60 16.67 -2.88 20.46
CA VAL A 60 17.71 -3.90 20.65
C VAL A 60 18.92 -3.66 19.74
N GLU A 61 18.70 -3.34 18.46
CA GLU A 61 19.79 -3.02 17.53
C GLU A 61 20.61 -1.80 17.98
N VAL A 62 19.95 -0.76 18.50
CA VAL A 62 20.63 0.44 19.02
C VAL A 62 21.38 0.16 20.33
N ALA A 63 20.93 -0.79 21.15
CA ALA A 63 21.59 -1.13 22.42
C ALA A 63 22.81 -2.07 22.27
N LEU A 64 22.95 -2.73 21.11
CA LEU A 64 24.02 -3.69 20.82
C LEU A 64 25.12 -3.13 19.91
N GLY A 65 24.97 -1.90 19.40
CA GLY A 65 25.96 -1.19 18.59
C GLY A 65 26.65 -0.08 19.36
#